data_AF-A0A8J7RDS0-F1
#
_entry.id   AF-A0A8J7RDS0-F1
#
_cell.length_a   1.000
_cell.length_b   1.000
_cell.length_c   1.000
_cell.angle_alpha   90.00
_cell.angle_beta   90.00
_cell.angle_gamma   90.00
#
_symmetry.space_group_name_H-M   'P 1'
#
loop_
_entity.id
_entity.type
_entity.pdbx_description
1 polymer ?
#
loop_
_entity_poly.entity_id
_entity_poly.type
_entity_poly.pdbx_seq_one_letter_code
_entity_poly.pdbx_strand_id
1 'polypeptide(L)'
;MTYKILSYISTISIAFVLILALLSSGCTDTGKTEEEIVIGTVLYVENDNGTYIIQAENGTRYAPVNLDEEYQIDGIVVGFRGVTLENDSVVESPGIPLEIHYIGTYVPPGANATIKLEKQLP
;
A
#
# COMPACT_ATOMS: atom_id res chain seq x y z
N MET A 1 -4.58 32.91 53.38
CA MET A 1 -5.02 31.66 52.70
C MET A 1 -5.35 31.87 51.22
N THR A 2 -5.53 33.11 50.75
CA THR A 2 -5.86 33.51 49.36
C THR A 2 -4.68 33.47 48.37
N TYR A 3 -3.43 33.68 48.82
CA TYR A 3 -2.24 33.65 47.94
C TYR A 3 -1.90 32.26 47.39
N LYS A 4 -2.24 31.17 48.11
CA LYS A 4 -2.11 29.80 47.58
C LYS A 4 -3.10 29.55 46.46
N ILE A 5 -4.31 30.12 46.54
CA ILE A 5 -5.38 29.92 45.56
C ILE A 5 -5.08 30.67 44.27
N LEU A 6 -4.62 31.94 44.36
CA LEU A 6 -4.16 32.70 43.19
C LEU A 6 -2.94 32.07 42.52
N SER A 7 -1.97 31.57 43.30
CA SER A 7 -0.81 30.86 42.76
C SER A 7 -1.20 29.54 42.07
N TYR A 8 -2.16 28.81 42.62
CA TYR A 8 -2.63 27.53 42.09
C TYR A 8 -3.37 27.71 40.76
N ILE A 9 -4.20 28.76 40.65
CA ILE A 9 -4.88 29.14 39.40
C ILE A 9 -3.85 29.51 38.33
N SER A 10 -2.83 30.29 38.68
CA SER A 10 -1.76 30.68 37.74
C SER A 10 -0.95 29.47 37.23
N THR A 11 -0.62 28.50 38.10
CA THR A 11 0.07 27.27 37.69
C THR A 11 -0.81 26.36 36.83
N ILE A 12 -2.12 26.29 37.10
CA ILE A 12 -3.07 25.51 36.29
C ILE A 12 -3.18 26.11 34.89
N SER A 13 -3.24 27.43 34.76
CA SER A 13 -3.28 28.11 33.46
C SER A 13 -2.02 27.82 32.63
N ILE A 14 -0.84 27.86 33.25
CA ILE A 14 0.43 27.55 32.56
C ILE A 14 0.47 26.08 32.13
N ALA A 15 0.07 25.16 33.01
CA ALA A 15 0.04 23.73 32.69
C ALA A 15 -0.97 23.42 31.57
N PHE A 16 -2.12 24.06 31.56
CA PHE A 16 -3.14 23.89 30.52
C PHE A 16 -2.66 24.37 29.15
N VAL A 17 -1.97 25.52 29.08
CA VAL A 17 -1.36 26.02 27.84
C VAL A 17 -0.26 25.07 27.33
N LEU A 18 0.55 24.51 28.24
CA LEU A 18 1.58 23.52 27.90
C LEU A 18 0.98 22.21 27.36
N ILE A 19 -0.14 21.74 27.93
CA ILE A 19 -0.84 20.54 27.49
C ILE A 19 -1.48 20.74 26.11
N LEU A 20 -2.06 21.92 25.82
CA LEU A 20 -2.58 22.22 24.49
C LEU A 20 -1.48 22.26 23.41
N ALA A 21 -0.28 22.74 23.75
CA ALA A 21 0.86 22.76 22.82
C ALA A 21 1.37 21.34 22.47
N LEU A 22 1.21 20.37 23.37
CA LEU A 22 1.65 18.99 23.15
C LEU A 22 0.66 18.16 22.29
N LEU A 23 -0.60 18.60 22.18
CA LEU A 23 -1.63 17.94 21.38
C LEU A 23 -1.58 18.31 19.89
N SER A 24 -0.72 19.24 19.47
CA SER A 24 -0.60 19.65 18.06
C SER A 24 0.30 18.73 17.22
N SER A 25 0.66 17.54 17.70
CA SER A 25 1.27 16.51 16.86
C SER A 25 0.18 15.82 16.02
N GLY A 26 -0.57 16.62 15.26
CA GLY A 26 -1.31 16.11 14.11
C GLY A 26 -0.28 15.81 13.04
N CYS A 27 0.17 14.56 12.96
CA CYS A 27 0.69 14.04 11.70
C CYS A 27 -0.46 14.13 10.70
N THR A 28 -0.52 15.20 9.92
CA THR A 28 -1.13 15.12 8.59
C THR A 28 -0.27 14.16 7.82
N ASP A 29 -0.61 12.88 7.92
CA ASP A 29 -0.31 11.90 6.89
C ASP A 29 -0.93 12.48 5.62
N THR A 30 -0.07 13.19 4.90
CA THR A 30 -0.43 13.82 3.65
C THR A 30 -0.65 12.65 2.73
N GLY A 31 -1.92 12.23 2.63
CA GLY A 31 -2.45 11.25 1.69
C GLY A 31 -2.22 11.71 0.27
N LYS A 32 -0.94 11.76 -0.13
CA LYS A 32 -0.52 11.48 -1.46
C LYS A 32 -0.45 9.97 -1.50
N THR A 33 -1.48 9.37 -2.07
CA THR A 33 -1.40 8.05 -2.66
C THR A 33 -0.34 8.11 -3.77
N GLU A 34 0.93 8.19 -3.39
CA GLU A 34 1.95 7.56 -4.20
C GLU A 34 1.54 6.10 -4.15
N GLU A 35 0.79 5.63 -5.15
CA GLU A 35 0.42 4.23 -5.23
C GLU A 35 1.77 3.49 -5.22
N GLU A 36 2.03 2.84 -4.09
CA GLU A 36 3.29 2.22 -3.77
C GLU A 36 3.59 1.17 -4.83
N ILE A 37 4.83 1.13 -5.34
CA ILE A 37 5.22 0.05 -6.24
C ILE A 37 5.32 -1.21 -5.39
N VAL A 38 4.42 -2.15 -5.63
CA VAL A 38 4.39 -3.45 -4.96
C VAL A 38 5.23 -4.43 -5.77
N ILE A 39 6.15 -5.13 -5.10
CA ILE A 39 6.91 -6.23 -5.70
C ILE A 39 6.19 -7.53 -5.38
N GLY A 40 5.98 -8.35 -6.40
CA GLY A 40 5.36 -9.65 -6.25
C GLY A 40 5.81 -10.65 -7.30
N THR A 41 5.52 -11.92 -7.04
CA THR A 41 5.77 -13.03 -7.97
C THR A 41 4.46 -13.41 -8.64
N VAL A 42 4.47 -13.50 -9.97
CA VAL A 42 3.34 -14.02 -10.73
C VAL A 42 3.25 -15.52 -10.53
N LEU A 43 2.05 -16.02 -10.20
CA LEU A 43 1.77 -17.43 -10.00
C LEU A 43 0.59 -17.87 -10.85
N TYR A 44 0.72 -19.02 -11.51
CA TYR A 44 -0.40 -19.66 -12.17
C TYR A 44 -1.24 -20.46 -11.17
N VAL A 45 -2.55 -20.21 -11.15
CA VAL A 45 -3.51 -20.95 -10.33
C VAL A 45 -4.36 -21.82 -11.24
N GLU A 46 -4.29 -23.14 -11.01
CA GLU A 46 -5.18 -24.11 -11.62
C GLU A 46 -6.61 -23.94 -11.05
N ASN A 47 -7.41 -23.12 -11.71
CA ASN A 47 -8.87 -23.06 -11.56
C ASN A 47 -9.52 -23.43 -12.90
N ASP A 48 -10.85 -23.53 -12.95
CA ASP A 48 -11.59 -23.99 -14.14
C ASP A 48 -11.24 -23.25 -15.45
N ASN A 49 -10.68 -22.03 -15.35
CA ASN A 49 -10.30 -21.20 -16.49
C ASN A 49 -8.78 -20.92 -16.60
N GLY A 50 -7.97 -21.37 -15.64
CA GLY A 50 -6.56 -20.98 -15.47
C GLY A 50 -6.39 -19.47 -15.24
N THR A 51 -5.94 -19.04 -14.07
CA THR A 51 -5.80 -17.60 -13.77
C THR A 51 -4.45 -17.29 -13.14
N TYR A 52 -3.83 -16.21 -13.59
CA TYR A 52 -2.61 -15.69 -12.99
C TYR A 52 -2.94 -14.75 -11.82
N ILE A 53 -2.24 -14.95 -10.71
CA ILE A 53 -2.27 -14.04 -9.56
C ILE A 53 -0.87 -13.46 -9.33
N ILE A 54 -0.79 -12.38 -8.57
CA ILE A 54 0.48 -11.84 -8.10
C ILE A 54 0.53 -11.98 -6.58
N GLN A 55 1.48 -12.75 -6.06
CA GLN A 55 1.74 -12.83 -4.63
C GLN A 55 2.83 -11.83 -4.25
N ALA A 56 2.46 -10.81 -3.48
CA ALA A 56 3.39 -9.84 -2.94
C ALA A 56 4.29 -10.45 -1.85
N GLU A 57 5.42 -9.81 -1.57
CA GLU A 57 6.39 -10.27 -0.56
C GLU A 57 5.78 -10.41 0.85
N ASN A 58 4.76 -9.61 1.17
CA ASN A 58 4.02 -9.68 2.43
C ASN A 58 3.00 -10.85 2.48
N GLY A 59 2.90 -11.66 1.43
CA GLY A 59 2.00 -12.79 1.30
C GLY A 59 0.61 -12.45 0.73
N THR A 60 0.29 -11.16 0.56
CA THR A 60 -0.96 -10.72 -0.05
C THR A 60 -1.06 -11.22 -1.49
N ARG A 61 -2.22 -11.77 -1.86
CA ARG A 61 -2.51 -12.25 -3.21
C ARG A 61 -3.40 -11.25 -3.92
N TYR A 62 -2.92 -10.74 -5.04
CA TYR A 62 -3.68 -9.89 -5.94
C TYR A 62 -4.12 -10.72 -7.14
N ALA A 63 -5.37 -10.54 -7.57
CA ALA A 63 -5.93 -11.12 -8.78
C ALA A 63 -6.11 -9.99 -9.80
N PRO A 64 -5.14 -9.77 -10.69
CA PRO A 64 -5.23 -8.67 -11.63
C PRO A 64 -6.31 -8.93 -12.68
N VAL A 65 -7.12 -7.93 -13.00
CA VAL A 65 -8.16 -8.04 -14.03
C VAL A 65 -7.65 -7.75 -15.45
N ASN A 66 -6.49 -7.10 -15.56
CA ASN A 66 -5.90 -6.61 -16.80
C ASN A 66 -4.40 -6.98 -16.93
N LEU A 67 -3.97 -8.13 -16.39
CA LEU A 67 -2.59 -8.58 -16.53
C LEU A 67 -2.26 -8.88 -18.00
N ASP A 68 -1.34 -8.12 -18.58
CA ASP A 68 -0.85 -8.35 -19.93
C ASP A 68 -0.24 -9.75 -20.10
N GLU A 69 -0.42 -10.31 -21.29
CA GLU A 69 0.13 -11.62 -21.69
C GLU A 69 1.65 -11.73 -21.50
N GLU A 70 2.38 -10.61 -21.63
CA GLU A 70 3.85 -10.58 -21.45
C GLU A 70 4.30 -10.87 -20.00
N TYR A 71 3.43 -10.65 -19.02
CA TYR A 71 3.69 -10.97 -17.61
C TYR A 71 2.94 -12.22 -17.14
N GLN A 72 2.20 -12.90 -18.01
CA GLN A 72 1.53 -14.19 -17.71
C GLN A 72 2.54 -15.36 -17.77
N ILE A 73 3.58 -15.27 -16.96
CA ILE A 73 4.65 -16.27 -16.86
C ILE A 73 4.73 -16.71 -15.42
N ASP A 74 4.56 -18.00 -15.16
CA ASP A 74 4.68 -18.53 -13.79
C ASP A 74 6.09 -18.31 -13.23
N GLY A 75 6.20 -17.72 -12.04
CA GLY A 75 7.44 -17.49 -11.31
C GLY A 75 8.21 -16.20 -11.65
N ILE A 76 7.72 -15.35 -12.57
CA ILE A 76 8.37 -14.05 -12.84
C ILE A 76 8.13 -13.07 -11.69
N VAL A 77 9.16 -12.30 -11.33
CA VAL A 77 9.04 -11.22 -10.34
C VAL A 77 8.76 -9.90 -11.06
N VAL A 78 7.70 -9.23 -10.64
CA VAL A 78 7.23 -7.97 -11.23
C VAL A 78 7.09 -6.90 -10.16
N GLY A 79 7.34 -5.65 -10.56
CA GLY A 79 6.93 -4.48 -9.82
C GLY A 79 5.67 -3.92 -10.47
N PHE A 80 4.63 -3.67 -9.70
CA PHE A 80 3.37 -3.17 -10.22
C PHE A 80 2.75 -2.09 -9.33
N ARG A 81 1.85 -1.32 -9.92
CA ARG A 81 1.12 -0.23 -9.29
C ARG A 81 -0.31 -0.24 -9.83
N GLY A 82 -1.30 -0.10 -8.96
CA GLY A 82 -2.69 -0.23 -9.34
C GLY A 82 -3.65 0.05 -8.19
N VAL A 83 -4.94 -0.06 -8.48
CA VAL A 83 -6.03 0.18 -7.53
C VAL A 83 -6.77 -1.12 -7.27
N THR A 84 -6.96 -1.46 -6.00
CA THR A 84 -7.79 -2.59 -5.61
C THR A 84 -9.24 -2.26 -5.90
N LEU A 85 -9.94 -3.15 -6.59
CA LEU A 85 -11.35 -2.94 -6.89
C LEU A 85 -12.16 -3.31 -5.66
N GLU A 86 -12.93 -2.36 -5.13
CA GLU A 86 -13.99 -2.62 -4.15
C GLU A 86 -15.12 -3.39 -4.85
N ASN A 87 -14.89 -4.68 -5.09
CA ASN A 87 -15.96 -5.63 -5.26
C ASN A 87 -16.00 -6.50 -4.01
N ASP A 88 -17.21 -6.72 -3.50
CA ASP A 88 -17.50 -7.75 -2.51
C ASP A 88 -16.69 -8.97 -2.92
N SER A 89 -15.71 -9.34 -2.07
CA SER A 89 -14.75 -10.39 -2.34
C SER A 89 -15.48 -11.54 -3.00
N VAL A 90 -15.29 -11.73 -4.31
CA VAL A 90 -15.94 -12.84 -5.01
C VAL A 90 -15.50 -14.06 -4.21
N VAL A 91 -16.46 -14.77 -3.64
CA VAL A 91 -16.19 -15.81 -2.61
C VAL A 91 -15.23 -16.88 -3.13
N GLU A 92 -15.08 -16.96 -4.45
CA GLU A 92 -14.24 -17.89 -5.20
C GLU A 92 -13.03 -17.22 -5.89
N SER A 93 -12.71 -15.95 -5.60
CA SER A 93 -11.53 -15.28 -6.16
C SER A 93 -10.25 -15.80 -5.49
N PRO A 94 -9.21 -16.16 -6.27
CA PRO A 94 -7.93 -16.61 -5.72
C PRO A 94 -7.10 -15.48 -5.06
N GLY A 95 -7.57 -14.22 -5.13
CA GLY A 95 -6.92 -13.05 -4.55
C GLY A 95 -7.80 -11.79 -4.56
N ILE A 96 -7.24 -10.68 -4.09
CA ILE A 96 -7.89 -9.36 -4.09
C ILE A 96 -7.93 -8.83 -5.52
N PRO A 97 -9.11 -8.53 -6.08
CA PRO A 97 -9.21 -7.94 -7.41
C PRO A 97 -8.41 -6.64 -7.52
N LEU A 98 -7.59 -6.53 -8.55
CA LEU A 98 -6.68 -5.40 -8.76
C LEU A 98 -6.71 -4.97 -10.22
N GLU A 99 -6.86 -3.67 -10.45
CA GLU A 99 -6.60 -3.07 -11.75
C GLU A 99 -5.20 -2.48 -11.76
N ILE A 100 -4.33 -3.04 -12.60
CA ILE A 100 -2.94 -2.60 -12.71
C ILE A 100 -2.90 -1.39 -13.63
N HIS A 101 -2.28 -0.31 -13.17
CA HIS A 101 -2.02 0.88 -13.99
C HIS A 101 -0.59 0.85 -14.55
N TYR A 102 0.37 0.31 -13.80
CA TYR A 102 1.76 0.17 -14.24
C TYR A 102 2.33 -1.16 -13.82
N ILE A 103 3.10 -1.78 -14.71
CA ILE A 103 3.83 -3.02 -14.43
C ILE A 103 5.17 -3.01 -15.16
N GLY A 104 6.12 -3.73 -14.59
CA GLY A 104 7.40 -4.02 -15.22
C GLY A 104 8.10 -5.18 -14.53
N THR A 105 9.08 -5.75 -15.20
CA THR A 105 9.91 -6.80 -14.61
C THR A 105 10.81 -6.23 -13.51
N TYR A 106 10.90 -6.93 -12.38
CA TYR A 106 11.81 -6.54 -11.30
C TYR A 106 13.06 -7.41 -11.31
N VAL A 107 14.22 -6.77 -11.48
CA VAL A 107 15.53 -7.42 -11.39
C VAL A 107 16.18 -7.06 -10.04
N PRO A 108 16.48 -8.05 -9.18
CA PRO A 108 17.03 -7.79 -7.85
C PRO A 108 18.43 -7.14 -7.87
N PRO A 109 18.81 -6.43 -6.79
CA PRO A 109 19.92 -5.45 -6.76
C PRO A 109 21.33 -5.97 -7.03
N GLY A 110 21.53 -7.26 -7.30
CA GLY A 110 22.82 -7.82 -7.72
C GLY A 110 23.14 -7.64 -9.21
N ALA A 111 22.18 -7.21 -10.03
CA ALA A 111 22.34 -7.13 -11.50
C ALA A 111 21.94 -5.77 -12.13
N ASN A 112 21.97 -4.69 -11.35
CA ASN A 112 21.46 -3.33 -11.66
C ASN A 112 19.96 -3.16 -11.32
N ALA A 113 19.68 -2.69 -10.10
CA ALA A 113 18.33 -2.38 -9.64
C ALA A 113 17.74 -1.22 -10.46
N THR A 114 16.78 -1.53 -11.32
CA THR A 114 15.90 -0.53 -11.94
C THR A 114 14.55 -1.21 -12.11
N ILE A 115 13.55 -0.81 -11.31
CA ILE A 115 12.16 -1.00 -11.71
C ILE A 115 11.98 -0.05 -12.89
N LYS A 116 12.10 -0.56 -14.11
CA LYS A 116 11.50 0.15 -15.23
C LYS A 116 10.01 -0.18 -15.13
N LEU A 117 9.18 0.82 -14.89
CA LEU A 117 7.76 0.67 -15.20
C LEU A 117 7.70 0.65 -16.73
N GLU A 118 7.62 -0.56 -17.29
CA GLU A 118 7.81 -0.80 -18.72
C GLU A 118 6.54 -0.45 -19.49
N LYS A 119 5.38 -0.58 -18.84
CA LYS A 119 4.10 -0.41 -19.49
C LYS A 119 3.05 0.23 -18.57
N GLN A 120 2.33 1.18 -19.14
CA GLN A 120 1.08 1.68 -18.59
C GLN A 120 -0.06 0.87 -19.20
N LEU A 121 -0.88 0.29 -18.34
CA LEU A 121 -2.07 -0.47 -18.71
C LEU A 121 -3.29 0.47 -18.77
N PRO A 122 -4.28 0.18 -19.64
CA PRO A 122 -5.48 0.99 -19.82
C PRO A 122 -6.34 1.02 -18.56
#